data_AF-A0AAV4JLU8-F1
#
_entry.id   AF-A0AAV4JLU8-F1
#
_cell.length_a   1.000
_cell.length_b   1.000
_cell.length_c   1.000
_cell.angle_alpha   90.00
_cell.angle_beta   90.00
_cell.angle_gamma   90.00
#
_symmetry.space_group_name_H-M   'P 1'
#
loop_
_entity.id
_entity.type
_entity.pdbx_description
1 polymer ?
#
loop_
_entity_poly.entity_id
_entity_poly.type
_entity_poly.pdbx_seq_one_letter_code
_entity_poly.pdbx_strand_id
1 'polypeptide(L)' 'KQCNAPVIPENADLLTLGPGFYYNDSVELKCTLGYRLENPASGRLVCGSNRTWQGLQVTCQSECHQC' A
#
# COMPACT_ATOMS: atom_id res chain seq x y z
N LYS A 1 -3.75 -13.49 14.33
CA LYS A 1 -2.32 -13.49 13.94
C LYS A 1 -1.98 -12.08 13.45
N GLN A 2 -0.75 -11.61 13.68
CA GLN A 2 -0.33 -10.27 13.26
C GLN A 2 0.54 -10.37 12.00
N CYS A 3 0.34 -9.46 11.05
CA CYS A 3 1.24 -9.23 9.93
C CYS A 3 2.44 -8.38 10.37
N ASN A 4 3.57 -8.58 9.70
CA ASN A 4 4.70 -7.67 9.82
C ASN A 4 4.40 -6.35 9.11
N ALA A 5 5.25 -5.34 9.31
CA ALA A 5 5.15 -4.10 8.54
C ALA A 5 5.11 -4.40 7.02
N PRO A 6 4.18 -3.78 6.26
CA PRO A 6 4.12 -3.95 4.82
C PRO A 6 5.38 -3.38 4.16
N VAL A 7 5.81 -3.99 3.07
CA VAL A 7 6.89 -3.45 2.25
C VAL A 7 6.31 -2.32 1.41
N ILE A 8 6.87 -1.12 1.56
CA ILE A 8 6.45 0.06 0.82
C ILE A 8 7.32 0.17 -0.43
N PRO A 9 6.74 0.19 -1.64
CA PRO A 9 7.51 0.36 -2.86
C PRO A 9 8.02 1.79 -3.01
N GLU A 10 8.96 1.98 -3.93
CA GLU A 10 9.52 3.29 -4.25
C GLU A 10 8.42 4.25 -4.73
N ASN A 11 8.52 5.52 -4.33
CA ASN A 11 7.52 6.56 -4.64
C ASN A 11 6.12 6.27 -4.05
N ALA A 12 6.04 5.45 -3.00
CA ALA A 12 4.83 5.23 -2.20
C ALA A 12 5.09 5.50 -0.71
N ASP A 13 4.03 5.90 -0.03
CA ASP A 13 3.95 6.14 1.40
C ASP A 13 2.78 5.35 1.99
N LEU A 14 2.94 4.85 3.21
CA LEU A 14 1.87 4.20 3.96
C LEU A 14 1.00 5.26 4.63
N LEU A 15 -0.30 5.31 4.30
CA LEU A 15 -1.25 6.22 4.95
C LEU A 15 -1.71 5.70 6.31
N THR A 16 -1.79 4.38 6.46
CA THR A 16 -2.32 3.76 7.68
C THR A 16 -1.17 3.32 8.58
N LEU A 17 -0.90 4.10 9.63
CA LEU A 17 0.03 3.75 10.70
C LEU A 17 -0.79 3.29 11.92
N GLY A 18 -0.71 2.01 12.24
CA GLY A 18 -1.34 1.41 13.41
C GLY A 18 -0.30 0.86 14.40
N PRO A 19 -0.64 0.71 15.70
CA PRO A 19 0.24 0.11 16.70
C PRO A 19 0.53 -1.38 16.43
N GLY A 20 -0.19 -2.00 15.50
CA GLY A 20 0.02 -3.35 15.01
C GLY A 20 -0.94 -3.65 13.85
N PHE A 21 -0.64 -4.69 13.07
CA PHE A 21 -1.44 -5.10 11.91
C PHE A 21 -2.04 -6.49 12.16
N TYR A 22 -3.29 -6.55 12.58
CA TYR A 22 -3.98 -7.79 12.90
C TYR A 22 -4.62 -8.44 11.66
N TYR A 23 -4.98 -9.71 11.78
CA TYR A 23 -5.71 -10.42 10.75
C TYR A 23 -6.97 -9.66 10.34
N ASN A 24 -7.17 -9.51 9.04
CA ASN A 24 -8.25 -8.74 8.42
C ASN A 24 -8.12 -7.20 8.54
N ASP A 25 -7.03 -6.70 9.12
CA ASP A 25 -6.72 -5.26 9.03
C ASP A 25 -6.32 -4.90 7.61
N SER A 26 -6.73 -3.72 7.16
CA SER A 26 -6.34 -3.16 5.88
C SER A 26 -5.51 -1.91 6.05
N VAL A 27 -4.48 -1.78 5.24
CA VAL A 27 -3.65 -0.59 5.13
C VAL A 27 -3.81 0.01 3.76
N GLU A 28 -3.65 1.33 3.71
CA GLU A 28 -3.70 2.09 2.47
C GLU A 28 -2.33 2.71 2.17
N LEU A 29 -1.92 2.62 0.92
CA LEU A 29 -0.72 3.21 0.36
C LEU A 29 -1.11 4.33 -0.58
N LYS A 30 -0.32 5.39 -0.55
CA LYS A 30 -0.46 6.55 -1.43
C LYS A 30 0.86 6.80 -2.12
N CYS A 31 0.82 7.12 -3.41
CA CYS A 31 2.03 7.51 -4.10
C CYS A 31 2.50 8.91 -3.65
N THR A 32 3.81 9.12 -3.67
CA THR A 32 4.44 10.41 -3.38
C THR A 32 3.93 11.48 -4.34
N LEU A 33 4.06 12.76 -3.96
CA LEU A 33 3.63 13.88 -4.81
C LEU A 33 4.24 13.77 -6.22
N GLY A 34 3.40 13.93 -7.25
CA GLY A 34 3.81 13.75 -8.65
C GLY A 34 3.73 12.32 -9.17
N TYR A 35 3.24 11.38 -8.35
CA TYR A 35 2.97 10.01 -8.74
C TYR A 35 1.53 9.63 -8.36
N ARG A 36 0.93 8.76 -9.17
CA ARG A 36 -0.38 8.18 -8.90
C ARG A 36 -0.31 6.66 -8.92
N LEU A 37 -1.20 6.03 -8.18
CA LEU A 37 -1.38 4.59 -8.28
C LEU A 37 -1.83 4.27 -9.71
N GLU A 38 -1.15 3.33 -10.36
CA GLU A 38 -1.58 2.80 -11.65
C GLU A 38 -3.00 2.22 -11.58
N ASN A 39 -3.33 1.61 -10.44
CA ASN A 39 -4.67 1.11 -10.14
C ASN A 39 -5.10 1.63 -8.75
N PRO A 40 -6.22 2.36 -8.64
CA PRO A 40 -6.73 2.81 -7.34
C PRO A 40 -6.93 1.67 -6.33
N ALA A 41 -7.26 0.46 -6.80
CA ALA A 41 -7.42 -0.71 -5.95
C ALA A 41 -6.09 -1.33 -5.49
N SER A 42 -4.94 -0.99 -6.10
CA SER A 42 -3.64 -1.48 -5.64
C SER A 42 -3.11 -0.76 -4.42
N GLY A 43 -3.62 0.43 -4.13
CA GLY A 43 -3.31 1.15 -2.89
C GLY A 43 -3.80 0.46 -1.62
N ARG A 44 -4.53 -0.66 -1.67
CA ARG A 44 -5.07 -1.31 -0.48
C ARG A 44 -4.51 -2.71 -0.29
N LEU A 45 -3.90 -2.96 0.86
CA LEU A 45 -3.41 -4.28 1.28
C LEU A 45 -4.19 -4.75 2.51
N VAL A 46 -4.50 -6.05 2.57
CA VAL A 46 -5.21 -6.69 3.69
C VAL A 46 -4.32 -7.74 4.34
N CYS A 47 -4.24 -7.75 5.66
CA CYS A 47 -3.48 -8.74 6.40
C CYS A 47 -4.18 -10.11 6.35
N GLY A 48 -3.60 -11.03 5.58
CA GLY A 48 -4.11 -12.39 5.42
C GLY A 48 -3.82 -13.30 6.61
N SER A 49 -4.46 -14.46 6.64
CA SER A 49 -4.28 -15.48 7.69
C SER A 49 -2.87 -16.05 7.76
N ASN A 50 -2.11 -15.97 6.65
CA ASN A 50 -0.72 -16.42 6.53
C ASN A 50 0.32 -15.40 7.03
N ARG A 51 -0.11 -14.29 7.67
CA ARG A 51 0.76 -13.16 8.06
C ARG A 51 1.43 -12.48 6.86
N THR A 52 0.80 -12.58 5.70
CA THR A 52 1.22 -11.93 4.47
C THR A 52 0.18 -10.90 4.08
N TRP A 53 0.65 -9.79 3.54
CA TRP A 53 -0.19 -8.78 2.94
C TRP A 53 -0.75 -9.31 1.63
N GLN A 54 -2.07 -9.31 1.52
CA GLN A 54 -2.81 -9.69 0.32
C GLN A 54 -3.35 -8.42 -0.34
N GLY A 55 -3.04 -8.25 -1.62
CA GLY A 55 -3.48 -7.13 -2.40
C GLY A 55 -2.84 -7.14 -3.78
N LEU A 56 -3.18 -6.16 -4.60
CA LEU A 56 -2.53 -5.98 -5.90
C LEU A 56 -1.15 -5.36 -5.72
N GLN A 57 -0.29 -5.57 -6.72
CA GLN A 57 1.01 -4.92 -6.77
C GLN A 57 0.83 -3.40 -6.84
N VAL A 58 1.38 -2.70 -5.85
CA VAL A 58 1.37 -1.24 -5.79
C VAL A 58 2.43 -0.74 -6.77
N THR A 59 1.98 -0.09 -7.85
CA THR A 59 2.84 0.57 -8.82
C THR A 59 2.48 2.04 -8.85
N CYS A 60 3.46 2.89 -8.56
CA CYS A 60 3.32 4.34 -8.65
C CYS A 60 3.86 4.79 -10.02
N GLN A 61 2.97 5.25 -10.88
CA GLN A 61 3.34 5.86 -12.15
C GLN A 61 3.50 7.35 -11.96
N SER A 62 4.57 7.92 -12.53
CA SER A 62 4.76 9.36 -12.56
C SER A 62 3.55 9.99 -13.23
N GLU A 63 2.83 10.78 -12.47
CA GLU A 63 1.79 11.62 -13.02
C GLU A 63 2.51 12.81 -13.64
N CYS A 64 2.82 12.71 -14.93
CA CYS A 64 3.38 13.83 -15.67
C CYS A 64 2.33 14.94 -15.68
N HIS A 65 2.38 15.83 -14.68
CA HIS A 65 1.45 16.94 -14.55
C HIS A 65 1.67 18.04 -15.61
N GLN A 66 2.64 17.87 -16.52
CA GLN A 66 2.94 18.74 -17.67
C GLN A 66 3.91 18.04 -18.66
N CYS A 67 3.47 16.90 -19.18
CA CYS A 67 3.81 16.55 -20.54
C CYS A 67 2.78 17.28 -21.42
#